data_AF-A0A5P9XUZ2-F1
#
_entry.id   AF-A0A5P9XUZ2-F1
#
_cell.length_a   1.000
_cell.length_b   1.000
_cell.length_c   1.000
_cell.angle_alpha   90.00
_cell.angle_beta   90.00
_cell.angle_gamma   90.00
#
_symmetry.space_group_name_H-M   'P 1'
#
loop_
_entity.id
_entity.type
_entity.pdbx_description
1 polymer ?
#
loop_
_entity_poly.entity_id
_entity_poly.type
_entity_poly.pdbx_seq_one_letter_code
_entity_poly.pdbx_strand_id
1 'polypeptide(L)'
;MVAELRAAGLTLSAHGGKLKAGPADLLTDEVRQSIKDRRTEILSILAAESTPAVNTIPATPMQHSAAMAPQSEFSTPDVMAETLLTTMRQIGLRVRLTAQGELRIGPSDMLWPYDREFIEELKPHLVVLLKQEQKL
;
A
#
# COMPACT_ATOMS: atom_id res chain seq x y z
N MET A 1 23.72 14.97 -1.23
CA MET A 1 22.71 15.00 -0.16
C MET A 1 22.03 13.65 0.07
N VAL A 2 21.19 13.13 -0.84
CA VAL A 2 20.50 11.82 -0.63
C VAL A 2 21.48 10.66 -0.46
N ALA A 3 22.52 10.63 -1.30
CA ALA A 3 23.60 9.64 -1.21
C ALA A 3 24.42 9.78 0.09
N GLU A 4 24.61 10.99 0.60
CA GLU A 4 25.35 11.25 1.85
C GLU A 4 24.54 10.81 3.07
N LEU A 5 23.23 11.06 3.07
CA LEU A 5 22.33 10.60 4.11
C LEU A 5 22.23 9.07 4.11
N ARG A 6 22.18 8.41 2.93
CA ARG A 6 22.30 6.94 2.84
C ARG A 6 23.66 6.42 3.30
N ALA A 7 24.75 7.09 2.94
CA ALA A 7 26.09 6.72 3.37
C ALA A 7 26.27 6.82 4.89
N ALA A 8 25.56 7.77 5.53
CA ALA A 8 25.45 7.89 6.98
C ALA A 8 24.52 6.83 7.62
N GLY A 9 23.97 5.90 6.83
CA GLY A 9 23.07 4.84 7.31
C GLY A 9 21.60 5.26 7.43
N LEU A 10 21.23 6.47 6.97
CA LEU A 10 19.83 6.91 6.96
C LEU A 10 19.11 6.39 5.70
N THR A 11 17.99 5.74 5.95
CA THR A 11 17.02 5.35 4.94
C THR A 11 16.08 6.52 4.68
N LEU A 12 16.07 6.99 3.43
CA LEU A 12 15.16 8.01 2.94
C LEU A 12 14.14 7.37 1.99
N SER A 13 12.86 7.60 2.25
CA SER A 13 11.76 7.09 1.43
C SER A 13 10.73 8.19 1.18
N ALA A 14 10.36 8.37 -0.08
CA ALA A 14 9.28 9.26 -0.49
C ALA A 14 7.98 8.45 -0.60
N HIS A 15 6.91 8.89 0.07
CA HIS A 15 5.61 8.23 0.03
C HIS A 15 4.49 9.27 -0.05
N GLY A 16 3.78 9.32 -1.18
CA GLY A 16 2.63 10.22 -1.38
C GLY A 16 2.92 11.70 -1.07
N GLY A 17 4.12 12.20 -1.42
CA GLY A 17 4.55 13.57 -1.14
C GLY A 17 5.09 13.82 0.28
N LYS A 18 5.12 12.81 1.14
CA LYS A 18 5.78 12.85 2.46
C LYS A 18 7.13 12.15 2.40
N LEU A 19 8.15 12.81 2.94
CA LEU A 19 9.50 12.27 3.03
C LEU A 19 9.67 11.65 4.41
N LYS A 20 9.89 10.34 4.45
CA LYS A 20 10.23 9.60 5.67
C LYS A 20 11.73 9.38 5.69
N ALA A 21 12.35 9.77 6.80
CA ALA A 21 13.73 9.48 7.12
C ALA A 21 13.76 8.59 8.36
N GLY A 22 14.61 7.58 8.36
CA GLY A 22 14.85 6.72 9.52
C GLY A 22 16.24 6.06 9.43
N PRO A 23 16.78 5.47 10.50
CA PRO A 23 16.21 5.39 11.85
C PRO A 23 16.25 6.73 12.60
N ALA A 24 15.28 6.95 13.49
CA ALA A 24 15.10 8.20 14.25
C ALA A 24 16.28 8.54 15.19
N ASP A 25 17.09 7.53 15.52
CA ASP A 25 18.30 7.64 16.33
C ASP A 25 19.39 8.49 15.65
N LEU A 26 19.45 8.45 14.32
CA LEU A 26 20.42 9.20 13.50
C LEU A 26 19.85 10.52 12.96
N LEU A 27 18.62 10.87 13.34
CA LEU A 27 17.95 12.11 12.93
C LEU A 27 18.23 13.23 13.93
N THR A 28 19.45 13.75 13.86
CA THR A 28 19.83 14.99 14.55
C THR A 28 19.05 16.18 13.99
N ASP A 29 18.99 17.27 14.76
CA ASP A 29 18.25 18.48 14.38
C ASP A 29 18.78 19.09 13.07
N GLU A 30 20.11 19.06 12.89
CA GLU A 30 20.77 19.49 11.64
C GLU A 30 20.35 18.65 10.43
N VAL A 31 20.19 17.34 10.60
CA VAL A 31 19.74 16.44 9.53
C VAL A 31 18.27 16.71 9.20
N ARG A 32 17.41 16.96 10.20
CA ARG A 32 16.00 17.33 9.98
C ARG A 32 15.88 18.66 9.25
N GLN A 33 16.65 19.65 9.65
CA GLN A 33 16.65 20.97 9.04
C GLN A 33 17.15 20.91 7.59
N SER A 34 18.22 20.14 7.35
CA SER A 34 18.76 19.87 6.02
C SER A 34 17.76 19.16 5.09
N ILE A 35 17.03 18.16 5.63
CA ILE A 35 15.97 17.46 4.89
C ILE A 35 14.79 18.39 4.61
N LYS A 36 14.45 19.30 5.53
CA LYS A 36 13.35 20.25 5.39
C LYS A 36 13.65 21.32 4.35
N ASP A 37 14.86 21.88 4.37
CA ASP A 37 15.35 22.89 3.42
C ASP A 37 15.37 22.34 1.99
N ARG A 38 15.86 21.11 1.82
CA ARG A 38 16.00 20.46 0.51
C ARG A 38 14.93 19.42 0.22
N ARG A 39 13.78 19.50 0.89
CA ARG A 39 12.73 18.49 0.79
C ARG A 39 12.26 18.28 -0.64
N THR A 40 12.05 19.37 -1.37
CA THR A 40 11.58 19.34 -2.76
C THR A 40 12.63 18.70 -3.68
N GLU A 41 13.91 19.03 -3.49
CA GLU A 41 15.01 18.44 -4.25
C GLU A 41 15.16 16.94 -3.95
N ILE A 42 15.10 16.55 -2.68
CA ILE A 42 15.18 15.14 -2.27
C ILE A 42 13.97 14.35 -2.79
N LEU A 43 12.76 14.92 -2.75
CA LEU A 43 11.57 14.31 -3.33
C LEU A 43 11.70 14.14 -4.86
N SER A 44 12.23 15.13 -5.56
CA SER A 44 12.47 15.03 -7.01
C SER A 44 13.52 13.99 -7.36
N ILE A 45 14.61 13.90 -6.58
CA ILE A 45 15.65 12.87 -6.78
C ILE A 45 15.10 11.48 -6.45
N LEU A 46 14.34 11.30 -5.36
CA LEU A 46 13.72 10.02 -5.02
C LEU A 46 12.65 9.62 -6.04
N ALA A 47 11.90 10.57 -6.59
CA ALA A 47 10.93 10.33 -7.65
C ALA A 47 11.63 9.94 -8.97
N ALA A 48 12.73 10.61 -9.32
CA ALA A 48 13.55 10.26 -10.49
C ALA A 48 14.25 8.90 -10.33
N GLU A 49 14.76 8.58 -9.13
CA GLU A 49 15.38 7.29 -8.79
C GLU A 49 14.35 6.15 -8.71
N SER A 50 13.07 6.46 -8.48
CA SER A 50 11.97 5.48 -8.49
C SER A 50 11.48 5.11 -9.90
N THR A 51 12.15 5.58 -10.95
CA THR A 51 11.97 5.03 -12.30
C THR A 51 12.95 3.86 -12.48
N PRO A 52 12.49 2.61 -12.65
CA PRO A 52 13.41 1.55 -13.00
C PRO A 52 13.92 1.84 -14.41
N ALA A 53 15.23 2.07 -14.50
CA ALA A 53 15.97 2.06 -15.75
C ALA A 53 15.56 0.82 -16.55
N VAL A 54 14.95 1.07 -17.71
CA VAL A 54 14.68 0.09 -18.76
C VAL A 54 16.02 -0.42 -19.29
N ASN A 55 16.61 -1.39 -18.59
CA ASN A 55 17.82 -2.05 -19.06
C ASN A 55 17.40 -3.33 -19.78
N THR A 56 17.38 -3.22 -21.11
CA THR A 56 17.17 -4.27 -22.09
C THR A 56 18.09 -5.47 -21.83
N ILE A 57 17.52 -6.66 -21.59
CA ILE A 57 18.22 -7.94 -21.77
C ILE A 57 17.23 -8.96 -22.36
N PRO A 58 17.50 -9.58 -23.53
CA PRO A 58 16.57 -10.51 -24.14
C PRO A 58 16.74 -11.95 -23.62
N ALA A 59 15.58 -12.56 -23.33
CA ALA A 59 15.21 -13.97 -23.48
C ALA A 59 16.08 -15.09 -22.86
N THR A 60 15.54 -15.80 -21.85
CA THR A 60 15.16 -17.23 -21.98
C THR A 60 14.13 -17.60 -20.87
N PRO A 61 13.11 -18.44 -21.13
CA PRO A 61 11.95 -18.62 -20.24
C PRO A 61 12.00 -19.93 -19.44
N MET A 62 11.68 -19.93 -18.14
CA MET A 62 11.03 -21.05 -17.43
C MET A 62 10.38 -20.60 -16.10
N GLN A 63 9.05 -20.45 -16.16
CA GLN A 63 8.06 -20.90 -15.18
C GLN A 63 8.38 -20.79 -13.67
N HIS A 64 7.84 -19.74 -13.04
CA HIS A 64 6.94 -19.90 -11.90
C HIS A 64 5.77 -18.93 -12.07
N SER A 65 4.59 -19.52 -12.27
CA SER A 65 3.33 -18.79 -12.47
C SER A 65 2.89 -18.13 -11.16
N ALA A 66 3.01 -16.82 -11.10
CA ALA A 66 1.93 -15.88 -10.75
C ALA A 66 2.45 -14.47 -11.02
N ALA A 67 2.21 -14.01 -12.25
CA ALA A 67 2.27 -12.60 -12.56
C ALA A 67 1.10 -11.90 -11.86
N MET A 68 1.37 -10.84 -11.10
CA MET A 68 0.53 -9.63 -10.96
C MET A 68 1.32 -8.65 -10.09
N ALA A 69 2.20 -7.87 -10.72
CA ALA A 69 1.93 -6.53 -11.21
C ALA A 69 1.79 -5.50 -10.06
N PRO A 70 2.68 -4.49 -10.00
CA PRO A 70 2.57 -3.39 -9.04
C PRO A 70 1.38 -2.52 -9.46
N GLN A 71 0.44 -2.27 -8.56
CA GLN A 71 -0.69 -1.38 -8.82
C GLN A 71 -0.75 -0.35 -7.71
N SER A 72 0.21 0.59 -7.74
CA SER A 72 -0.12 1.94 -7.33
C SER A 72 -0.86 2.58 -8.52
N GLU A 73 -1.76 3.50 -8.20
CA GLU A 73 -2.38 4.51 -9.07
C GLU A 73 -3.82 4.19 -9.55
N PHE A 74 -4.75 4.92 -8.91
CA PHE A 74 -6.21 4.97 -9.11
C PHE A 74 -6.99 3.76 -8.58
N SER A 75 -7.01 3.62 -7.25
CA SER A 75 -7.86 2.64 -6.58
C SER A 75 -9.33 3.01 -6.76
N THR A 76 -9.97 2.43 -7.78
CA THR A 76 -11.43 2.40 -7.86
C THR A 76 -11.96 1.69 -6.62
N PRO A 77 -13.14 2.09 -6.12
CA PRO A 77 -13.70 1.51 -4.88
C PRO A 77 -13.89 -0.02 -4.98
N ASP A 78 -14.04 -0.57 -6.19
CA ASP A 78 -14.06 -2.02 -6.45
C ASP A 78 -12.71 -2.70 -6.12
N VAL A 79 -11.60 -2.16 -6.62
CA VAL A 79 -10.26 -2.72 -6.37
C VAL A 79 -9.88 -2.57 -4.89
N MET A 80 -10.31 -1.47 -4.24
CA MET A 80 -10.14 -1.31 -2.79
C MET A 80 -10.93 -2.34 -2.02
N ALA A 81 -12.17 -2.62 -2.41
CA ALA A 81 -13.02 -3.63 -1.79
C ALA A 81 -12.43 -5.04 -1.94
N GLU A 82 -11.92 -5.42 -3.12
CA GLU A 82 -11.23 -6.70 -3.32
C GLU A 82 -9.97 -6.83 -2.45
N THR A 83 -9.17 -5.78 -2.41
CA THR A 83 -7.93 -5.73 -1.61
C THR A 83 -8.25 -5.84 -0.12
N LEU A 84 -9.26 -5.11 0.35
CA LEU A 84 -9.73 -5.16 1.73
C LEU A 84 -10.21 -6.57 2.08
N LEU A 85 -11.03 -7.18 1.22
CA LEU A 85 -11.60 -8.51 1.43
C LEU A 85 -10.50 -9.59 1.47
N THR A 86 -9.49 -9.47 0.61
CA THR A 86 -8.30 -10.32 0.61
C THR A 86 -7.49 -10.15 1.89
N THR A 87 -7.23 -8.91 2.28
CA THR A 87 -6.47 -8.59 3.50
C THR A 87 -7.16 -9.12 4.74
N MET A 88 -8.49 -8.90 4.85
CA MET A 88 -9.32 -9.42 5.92
C MET A 88 -9.21 -10.94 6.04
N ARG A 89 -9.29 -11.67 4.92
CA ARG A 89 -9.12 -13.13 4.91
C ARG A 89 -7.73 -13.57 5.35
N GLN A 90 -6.68 -12.85 4.93
CA GLN A 90 -5.31 -13.14 5.32
C GLN A 90 -5.06 -12.97 6.82
N ILE A 91 -5.68 -11.95 7.44
CA ILE A 91 -5.58 -11.72 8.90
C ILE A 91 -6.56 -12.58 9.71
N GLY A 92 -7.34 -13.46 9.06
CA GLY A 92 -8.25 -14.39 9.72
C GLY A 92 -9.65 -13.84 10.01
N LEU A 93 -10.00 -12.66 9.48
CA LEU A 93 -11.36 -12.15 9.51
C LEU A 93 -12.25 -12.93 8.53
N ARG A 94 -13.40 -13.37 9.03
CA ARG A 94 -14.46 -13.98 8.23
C ARG A 94 -15.40 -12.90 7.73
N VAL A 95 -15.32 -12.66 6.43
CA VAL A 95 -16.21 -11.77 5.68
C VAL A 95 -17.23 -12.64 4.95
N ARG A 96 -18.51 -12.46 5.25
CA ARG A 96 -19.61 -13.20 4.59
C ARG A 96 -20.84 -12.32 4.41
N LEU A 97 -21.63 -12.64 3.40
CA LEU A 97 -23.01 -12.13 3.31
C LEU A 97 -23.95 -13.01 4.13
N THR A 98 -24.91 -12.39 4.81
CA THR A 98 -26.06 -13.10 5.39
C THR A 98 -27.04 -13.49 4.28
N ALA A 99 -27.96 -14.41 4.60
CA ALA A 99 -29.09 -14.74 3.71
C ALA A 99 -29.99 -13.51 3.38
N GLN A 100 -29.89 -12.45 4.17
CA GLN A 100 -30.60 -11.17 3.96
C GLN A 100 -29.79 -10.18 3.12
N GLY A 101 -28.58 -10.55 2.67
CA GLY A 101 -27.70 -9.68 1.89
C GLY A 101 -26.90 -8.69 2.74
N GLU A 102 -26.83 -8.86 4.06
CA GLU A 102 -26.04 -8.00 4.94
C GLU A 102 -24.60 -8.49 5.05
N LEU A 103 -23.65 -7.56 4.98
CA LEU A 103 -22.23 -7.84 5.20
C LEU A 103 -21.96 -8.12 6.68
N ARG A 104 -21.42 -9.29 7.00
CA ARG A 104 -20.95 -9.65 8.34
C ARG A 104 -19.46 -9.93 8.32
N ILE A 105 -18.75 -9.23 9.22
CA ILE A 105 -17.31 -9.37 9.41
C ILE A 105 -17.06 -9.74 10.88
N GLY A 106 -16.30 -10.81 11.11
CA GLY A 106 -15.92 -11.21 12.46
C GLY A 106 -14.59 -11.95 12.51
N PRO A 107 -13.91 -11.99 13.67
CA PRO A 107 -14.33 -11.40 14.95
C PRO A 107 -14.25 -9.86 14.99
N SER A 108 -15.27 -9.21 15.57
CA SER A 108 -15.39 -7.74 15.60
C SER A 108 -14.38 -7.04 16.50
N ASP A 109 -13.67 -7.79 17.34
CA ASP A 109 -12.57 -7.34 18.21
C ASP A 109 -11.31 -6.98 17.41
N MET A 110 -11.15 -7.58 16.22
CA MET A 110 -10.04 -7.31 15.31
C MET A 110 -10.29 -6.11 14.37
N LEU A 111 -11.44 -5.44 14.50
CA LEU A 111 -11.81 -4.29 13.66
C LEU A 111 -11.55 -2.99 14.40
N TRP A 112 -10.56 -2.24 13.94
CA TRP A 112 -10.26 -0.93 14.50
C TRP A 112 -11.34 0.08 14.06
N PRO A 113 -11.55 1.18 14.81
CA PRO A 113 -12.55 2.18 14.46
C PRO A 113 -12.41 2.72 13.02
N TYR A 114 -11.16 2.90 12.58
CA TYR A 114 -10.84 3.34 11.22
C TYR A 114 -11.26 2.30 10.16
N ASP A 115 -11.00 1.01 10.39
CA ASP A 115 -11.42 -0.05 9.48
C ASP A 115 -12.94 -0.09 9.35
N ARG A 116 -13.69 0.19 10.43
CA ARG A 116 -15.16 0.20 10.40
C ARG A 116 -15.71 1.28 9.49
N GLU A 117 -15.15 2.49 9.53
CA GLU A 117 -15.56 3.57 8.64
C GLU A 117 -15.22 3.23 7.18
N PHE A 118 -14.04 2.66 6.95
CA PHE A 118 -13.59 2.24 5.64
C PHE A 118 -14.43 1.08 5.06
N ILE A 119 -14.84 0.13 5.90
CA ILE A 119 -15.75 -0.96 5.54
C ILE A 119 -17.14 -0.42 5.19
N GLU A 120 -17.67 0.54 5.95
CA GLU A 120 -18.98 1.12 5.66
C GLU A 120 -18.97 1.89 4.34
N GLU A 121 -17.88 2.58 4.01
CA GLU A 121 -17.68 3.23 2.70
C GLU A 121 -17.67 2.21 1.54
N LEU A 122 -16.95 1.10 1.71
CA LEU A 122 -16.80 0.07 0.69
C LEU A 122 -17.89 -1.02 0.71
N LYS A 123 -18.82 -0.95 1.66
CA LYS A 123 -19.91 -1.91 1.86
C LYS A 123 -20.69 -2.25 0.58
N PRO A 124 -21.15 -1.31 -0.25
CA PRO A 124 -21.88 -1.66 -1.46
C PRO A 124 -21.03 -2.47 -2.45
N HIS A 125 -19.74 -2.17 -2.55
CA HIS A 125 -18.80 -2.90 -3.42
C HIS A 125 -18.49 -4.30 -2.87
N LEU A 126 -18.25 -4.42 -1.56
CA LEU A 126 -18.04 -5.70 -0.89
C LEU A 126 -19.25 -6.63 -1.05
N VAL A 127 -20.47 -6.11 -0.99
CA VAL A 127 -21.70 -6.88 -1.22
C VAL A 127 -21.77 -7.39 -2.66
N VAL A 128 -21.44 -6.56 -3.66
CA VAL A 128 -21.44 -6.97 -5.07
C VAL A 128 -20.40 -8.07 -5.30
N LEU A 129 -19.17 -7.89 -4.82
CA LEU A 129 -18.10 -8.88 -4.93
C LEU A 129 -18.48 -10.21 -4.27
N LEU A 130 -19.03 -10.18 -3.06
CA LEU A 130 -19.44 -11.40 -2.35
C LEU A 130 -20.64 -12.09 -2.99
N LYS A 131 -21.54 -11.37 -3.68
CA LYS A 131 -22.61 -11.99 -4.46
C LYS A 131 -22.07 -12.69 -5.70
N GLN A 132 -21.17 -12.04 -6.42
CA GLN A 132 -20.48 -12.61 -7.58
C GLN A 132 -19.68 -13.86 -7.22
N GLU A 133 -18.93 -13.81 -6.11
CA GLU A 133 -18.12 -14.93 -5.63
C GLU A 133 -18.99 -16.12 -5.18
N GLN A 134 -20.14 -15.87 -4.55
CA GLN A 134 -21.06 -16.92 -4.09
C GLN A 134 -21.99 -17.46 -5.19
N LYS A 135 -21.89 -17.00 -6.44
CA LYS A 135 -22.80 -17.35 -7.56
C LYS A 135 -24.28 -17.27 -7.17
N LEU A 136 -24.66 -16.19 -6.49
CA LEU A 136 -26.05 -15.84 -6.16
C LEU A 136 -26.65 -14.93 -7.22
#